data_AF-A0A835PVB6-F1
#
_entry.id   AF-A0A835PVB6-F1
#
_cell.length_a   1.000
_cell.length_b   1.000
_cell.length_c   1.000
_cell.angle_alpha   90.00
_cell.angle_beta   90.00
_cell.angle_gamma   90.00
#
_symmetry.space_group_name_H-M   'P 1'
#
loop_
_entity.id
_entity.type
_entity.pdbx_description
1 polymer ?
#
loop_
_entity_poly.entity_id
_entity_poly.type
_entity_poly.pdbx_seq_one_letter_code
_entity_poly.pdbx_strand_id
1 'polypeptide(L)'
;MSSRQLDFKKSFQISIQSVLTAFSKEDVHGAFPKCTNSEKESLYHLLIQVTRTLHENLEEQFESTCRESQVLAAFDKIEQLVEEQKLDILYANETKVLDAKDKLLKVKMDELQHLKSLLQKVEEQNSSMETKIQSLERRQDSEEARNAVAKLWISNSILHGKHRA
;
A
#
# COMPACT_ATOMS: atom_id res chain seq x y z
N MET A 1 25.95 15.16 -20.37
CA MET A 1 24.95 14.11 -20.67
C MET A 1 24.57 13.48 -19.35
N SER A 2 23.28 13.44 -19.03
CA SER A 2 22.75 12.77 -17.85
C SER A 2 23.03 11.27 -17.89
N SER A 3 23.06 10.63 -16.72
CA SER A 3 23.29 9.18 -16.61
C SER A 3 22.27 8.38 -17.43
N ARG A 4 21.00 8.80 -17.37
CA ARG A 4 19.88 8.19 -18.10
C ARG A 4 20.04 8.25 -19.62
N GLN A 5 20.53 9.36 -20.18
CA GLN A 5 20.76 9.46 -21.62
C GLN A 5 21.81 8.46 -22.10
N LEU A 6 22.92 8.34 -21.34
CA LEU A 6 24.00 7.43 -21.69
C LEU A 6 23.52 5.97 -21.64
N ASP A 7 22.80 5.60 -20.58
CA ASP A 7 22.23 4.27 -20.43
C ASP A 7 21.23 3.92 -21.53
N PHE A 8 20.38 4.87 -21.92
CA PHE A 8 19.43 4.71 -23.01
C PHE A 8 20.13 4.46 -24.36
N LYS A 9 21.10 5.30 -24.74
CA LYS A 9 21.86 5.11 -25.99
C LYS A 9 22.63 3.80 -25.99
N LYS A 10 23.27 3.46 -24.87
CA LYS A 10 24.02 2.22 -24.71
C LYS A 10 23.13 0.99 -24.82
N SER A 11 21.94 1.03 -24.22
CA SER A 11 20.96 -0.06 -24.30
C SER A 11 20.52 -0.30 -25.75
N PHE A 12 20.26 0.77 -26.50
CA PHE A 12 19.95 0.65 -27.92
C PHE A 12 21.11 0.05 -28.73
N GLN A 13 22.33 0.56 -28.56
CA GLN A 13 23.53 0.04 -29.24
C GLN A 13 23.75 -1.46 -29.00
N ILE A 14 23.63 -1.91 -27.75
CA ILE A 14 23.74 -3.33 -27.40
C ILE A 14 22.65 -4.15 -28.10
N SER A 15 21.43 -3.61 -28.16
CA SER A 15 20.29 -4.31 -28.78
C SER A 15 20.48 -4.49 -30.28
N ILE A 16 20.93 -3.45 -30.99
CA ILE A 16 21.13 -3.52 -32.45
C ILE A 16 22.38 -4.30 -32.85
N GLN A 17 23.38 -4.43 -31.98
CA GLN A 17 24.59 -5.21 -32.25
C GLN A 17 24.28 -6.66 -32.60
N SER A 18 23.18 -7.20 -32.06
CA SER A 18 22.67 -8.54 -32.38
C SER A 18 22.38 -8.75 -33.88
N VAL A 19 22.03 -7.68 -34.61
CA VAL A 19 21.77 -7.72 -36.06
C VAL A 19 23.02 -8.14 -36.82
N LEU A 20 24.20 -7.62 -36.43
CA LEU A 20 25.49 -7.95 -37.06
C LEU A 20 25.89 -9.42 -36.87
N THR A 21 25.34 -10.08 -35.85
CA THR A 21 25.66 -11.47 -35.49
C THR A 21 24.47 -12.42 -35.65
N ALA A 22 23.39 -11.99 -36.31
CA ALA A 22 22.15 -12.76 -36.40
C ALA A 22 22.29 -14.04 -37.26
N PHE A 23 23.26 -14.05 -38.19
CA PHE A 23 23.45 -15.16 -39.13
C PHE A 23 24.92 -15.55 -39.18
N SER A 24 25.17 -16.85 -38.99
CA SER A 24 26.47 -17.45 -39.26
C SER A 24 26.57 -17.84 -40.74
N LYS A 25 27.80 -18.18 -41.16
CA LYS A 25 28.04 -18.70 -42.50
C LYS A 25 27.34 -20.04 -42.71
N GLU A 26 27.34 -20.88 -41.67
CA GLU A 26 26.71 -22.19 -41.64
C GLU A 26 25.20 -22.08 -41.85
N ASP A 27 24.55 -21.06 -41.25
CA ASP A 27 23.12 -20.80 -41.43
C ASP A 27 22.78 -20.52 -42.90
N VAL A 28 23.59 -19.69 -43.57
CA VAL A 28 23.41 -19.39 -45.01
C VAL A 28 23.65 -20.64 -45.85
N HIS A 29 24.70 -21.39 -45.55
CA HIS A 29 25.03 -22.60 -46.32
C HIS A 29 23.97 -23.70 -46.18
N GLY A 30 23.36 -23.79 -44.99
CA GLY A 30 22.26 -24.69 -44.65
C GLY A 30 20.92 -24.25 -45.25
N ALA A 31 20.66 -22.94 -45.34
CA ALA A 31 19.44 -22.40 -45.94
C ALA A 31 19.37 -22.62 -47.46
N PHE A 32 20.53 -22.69 -48.13
CA PHE A 32 20.63 -22.86 -49.59
C PHE A 32 21.35 -24.16 -49.99
N PRO A 33 20.81 -25.36 -49.68
CA PRO A 33 21.52 -26.62 -49.90
C PRO A 33 21.73 -26.95 -51.39
N LYS A 34 20.87 -26.45 -52.28
CA LYS A 34 20.92 -26.69 -53.73
C LYS A 34 21.90 -25.80 -54.49
N CYS A 35 22.38 -24.72 -53.87
CA CYS A 35 23.37 -23.82 -54.47
C CYS A 35 24.77 -24.44 -54.43
N THR A 36 25.61 -24.06 -55.37
CA THR A 36 27.04 -24.36 -55.35
C THR A 36 27.73 -23.61 -54.21
N ASN A 37 28.91 -24.08 -53.78
CA ASN A 37 29.67 -23.39 -52.74
C ASN A 37 30.00 -21.93 -53.12
N SER A 38 30.34 -21.66 -54.39
CA SER A 38 30.63 -20.30 -54.86
C SER A 38 29.43 -19.34 -54.71
N GLU A 39 28.23 -19.82 -55.04
CA GLU A 39 26.99 -19.05 -54.87
C GLU A 39 26.70 -18.78 -53.40
N LYS A 40 26.90 -19.78 -52.53
CA LYS A 40 26.72 -19.63 -51.06
C LYS A 40 27.67 -18.59 -50.47
N GLU A 41 28.95 -18.60 -50.87
CA GLU A 41 29.92 -17.58 -50.44
C GLU A 41 29.53 -16.17 -50.91
N SER A 42 29.04 -16.06 -52.14
CA SER A 42 28.57 -14.79 -52.71
C SER A 42 27.33 -14.27 -51.96
N LEU A 43 26.38 -15.16 -51.64
CA LEU A 43 25.21 -14.84 -50.84
C LEU A 43 25.57 -14.43 -49.41
N TYR A 44 26.53 -15.10 -48.78
CA TYR A 44 27.01 -14.73 -47.45
C TYR A 44 27.67 -13.34 -47.44
N HIS A 45 28.48 -13.02 -48.46
CA HIS A 45 29.04 -11.66 -48.63
C HIS A 45 27.95 -10.61 -48.82
N LEU A 46 26.96 -10.88 -49.66
CA LEU A 46 25.83 -9.98 -49.86
C LEU A 46 25.05 -9.76 -48.55
N LEU A 47 24.84 -10.83 -47.78
CA LEU A 47 24.17 -10.75 -46.49
C LEU A 47 24.95 -9.86 -45.51
N ILE A 48 26.27 -10.02 -45.40
CA ILE A 48 27.12 -9.14 -44.56
C ILE A 48 26.95 -7.67 -44.98
N GLN A 49 26.94 -7.38 -46.28
CA GLN A 49 26.74 -6.02 -46.78
C GLN A 49 25.37 -5.46 -46.39
N VAL A 50 24.31 -6.23 -46.61
CA VAL A 50 22.93 -5.83 -46.25
C VAL A 50 22.80 -5.60 -44.75
N THR A 51 23.31 -6.52 -43.93
CA THR A 51 23.27 -6.43 -42.47
C THR A 51 24.03 -5.20 -41.96
N ARG A 52 25.18 -4.87 -42.57
CA ARG A 52 25.93 -3.65 -42.25
C ARG A 52 25.13 -2.38 -42.59
N THR A 53 24.60 -2.29 -43.80
CA THR A 53 23.79 -1.13 -44.23
C THR A 53 22.54 -0.99 -43.37
N LEU A 54 21.90 -2.11 -42.98
CA LEU A 54 20.75 -2.11 -42.08
C LEU A 54 21.14 -1.56 -40.69
N HIS A 55 22.27 -2.01 -40.14
CA HIS A 55 22.77 -1.51 -38.85
C HIS A 55 23.02 0.00 -38.88
N GLU A 56 23.74 0.49 -39.90
CA GLU A 56 24.03 1.92 -40.07
C GLU A 56 22.72 2.74 -40.21
N ASN A 57 21.75 2.26 -40.99
CA ASN A 57 20.46 2.92 -41.15
C ASN A 57 19.63 2.92 -39.85
N LEU A 58 19.68 1.85 -39.05
CA LEU A 58 19.01 1.81 -37.75
C LEU A 58 19.61 2.82 -36.76
N GLU A 59 20.94 2.98 -36.74
CA GLU A 59 21.61 4.00 -35.93
C GLU A 59 21.19 5.41 -36.33
N GLU A 60 21.15 5.69 -37.64
CA GLU A 60 20.73 7.01 -38.15
C GLU A 60 19.26 7.31 -37.82
N GLN A 61 18.36 6.35 -38.05
CA GLN A 61 16.94 6.53 -37.72
C GLN A 61 16.71 6.70 -36.22
N PHE A 62 17.45 5.98 -35.38
CA PHE A 62 17.38 6.15 -33.93
C PHE A 62 17.80 7.55 -33.51
N GLU A 63 18.92 8.07 -34.03
CA GLU A 63 19.35 9.44 -33.72
C GLU A 63 18.37 10.49 -34.26
N SER A 64 17.78 10.29 -35.45
CA SER A 64 16.73 11.19 -35.96
C SER A 64 15.50 11.18 -35.05
N THR A 65 15.00 9.99 -34.70
CA THR A 65 13.85 9.82 -33.81
C THR A 65 14.10 10.45 -32.45
N CYS A 66 15.31 10.30 -31.89
CA CYS A 66 15.69 10.91 -30.62
C CYS A 66 15.66 12.45 -30.69
N ARG A 67 16.12 13.03 -31.80
CA ARG A 67 16.07 14.48 -32.03
C ARG A 67 14.63 14.98 -32.19
N GLU A 68 13.83 14.30 -33.02
CA GLU A 68 12.44 14.67 -33.30
C GLU A 68 11.55 14.59 -32.07
N SER A 69 11.66 13.50 -31.31
CA SER A 69 10.90 13.30 -30.07
C SER A 69 11.40 14.14 -28.89
N GLN A 70 12.60 14.73 -29.00
CA GLN A 70 13.28 15.43 -27.91
C GLN A 70 13.46 14.58 -26.64
N VAL A 71 13.46 13.25 -26.76
CA VAL A 71 13.53 12.32 -25.62
C VAL A 71 14.78 12.55 -24.76
N LEU A 72 15.90 12.90 -25.38
CA LEU A 72 17.14 13.21 -24.68
C LEU A 72 16.96 14.45 -23.79
N ALA A 73 16.36 15.51 -24.31
CA ALA A 73 16.08 16.72 -23.53
C ALA A 73 15.09 16.45 -22.38
N ALA A 74 14.14 15.54 -22.58
CA ALA A 74 13.25 15.10 -21.51
C ALA A 74 14.02 14.39 -20.38
N PHE A 75 14.98 13.51 -20.71
CA PHE A 75 15.83 12.88 -19.70
C PHE A 75 16.66 13.90 -18.91
N ASP A 76 17.22 14.92 -19.57
CA ASP A 76 17.96 15.97 -18.86
C ASP A 76 17.06 16.75 -17.89
N LYS A 77 15.83 17.07 -18.31
CA LYS A 77 14.84 17.72 -17.42
C LYS A 77 14.46 16.83 -16.24
N ILE A 78 14.29 15.52 -16.45
CA ILE A 78 14.00 14.58 -15.36
C ILE A 78 15.19 14.49 -14.38
N GLU A 79 16.43 14.46 -14.89
CA GLU A 79 17.62 14.50 -14.04
C GLU A 79 17.65 15.77 -13.20
N GLN A 80 17.43 16.92 -13.83
CA GLN A 80 17.36 18.21 -13.15
C GLN A 80 16.27 18.23 -12.07
N LEU A 81 15.04 17.81 -12.40
CA LEU A 81 13.92 17.78 -11.44
C LEU A 81 14.18 16.85 -10.26
N VAL A 82 14.84 15.71 -10.50
CA VAL A 82 15.19 14.77 -9.44
C VAL A 82 16.25 15.36 -8.51
N GLU A 83 17.24 16.07 -9.04
CA GLU A 83 18.23 16.76 -8.20
C GLU A 83 17.63 17.96 -7.46
N GLU A 84 16.76 18.74 -8.11
CA GLU A 84 16.00 19.82 -7.47
C GLU A 84 15.13 19.29 -6.33
N GLN A 85 14.39 18.19 -6.55
CA GLN A 85 13.56 17.58 -5.52
C GLN A 85 14.37 17.07 -4.32
N LYS A 86 15.57 16.52 -4.55
CA LYS A 86 16.47 16.10 -3.46
C LYS A 86 16.95 17.29 -2.61
N LEU A 87 17.13 18.45 -3.25
CA LEU A 87 17.57 19.68 -2.59
C LEU A 87 16.42 20.47 -1.95
N ASP A 88 15.18 20.19 -2.35
CA ASP A 88 14.01 20.86 -1.80
C ASP A 88 13.70 20.40 -0.36
N ILE A 89 14.17 21.21 0.60
CA ILE A 89 13.92 21.05 2.03
C ILE A 89 12.42 21.10 2.35
N LEU A 90 11.61 21.82 1.57
CA LEU A 90 10.17 21.94 1.79
C LEU A 90 9.47 20.63 1.45
N TYR A 91 9.82 19.98 0.34
CA TYR A 91 9.28 18.66 -0.03
C TYR A 91 9.63 17.59 1.03
N ALA A 92 10.86 17.62 1.54
CA ALA A 92 11.29 16.73 2.62
C ALA A 92 10.54 17.01 3.94
N ASN A 93 10.22 18.27 4.23
CA ASN A 93 9.43 18.64 5.41
C ASN A 93 7.94 18.32 5.26
N GLU A 94 7.34 18.53 4.09
CA GLU A 94 5.95 18.18 3.81
C GLU A 94 5.71 16.68 4.02
N THR A 95 6.62 15.84 3.51
CA THR A 95 6.61 14.40 3.71
C THR A 95 6.68 14.02 5.20
N LYS A 96 7.55 14.69 5.98
CA LYS A 96 7.67 14.46 7.44
C LYS A 96 6.43 14.92 8.20
N VAL A 97 5.81 16.03 7.81
CA VAL A 97 4.58 16.55 8.42
C VAL A 97 3.41 15.61 8.17
N LEU A 98 3.29 15.07 6.95
CA LEU A 98 2.30 14.04 6.61
C LEU A 98 2.48 12.77 7.45
N ASP A 99 3.70 12.25 7.56
CA ASP A 99 3.99 11.06 8.39
C ASP A 99 3.70 11.31 9.89
N ALA A 100 4.05 12.49 10.41
CA ALA A 100 3.72 12.87 11.79
C ALA A 100 2.21 12.97 12.02
N LYS A 101 1.46 13.52 11.06
CA LYS A 101 0.00 13.62 11.09
C LYS A 101 -0.65 12.23 11.13
N ASP A 102 -0.20 11.29 10.30
CA ASP A 102 -0.77 9.94 10.25
C ASP A 102 -0.50 9.16 11.54
N LYS A 103 0.70 9.29 12.10
CA LYS A 103 1.05 8.73 13.42
C LYS A 103 0.17 9.32 14.52
N LEU A 104 -0.03 10.64 14.54
CA LEU A 104 -0.89 11.31 15.52
C LEU A 104 -2.34 10.87 15.39
N LEU A 105 -2.86 10.76 14.16
CA LEU A 105 -4.22 10.28 13.88
C LEU A 105 -4.42 8.87 14.42
N LYS A 106 -3.46 7.98 14.20
CA LYS A 106 -3.51 6.61 14.72
C LYS A 106 -3.58 6.58 16.25
N VAL A 107 -2.68 7.31 16.92
CA VAL A 107 -2.66 7.41 18.39
C VAL A 107 -4.00 7.94 18.92
N LYS A 108 -4.56 8.97 18.28
CA LYS A 108 -5.84 9.55 18.70
C LYS A 108 -7.01 8.60 18.49
N MET A 109 -6.98 7.80 17.43
CA MET A 109 -8.02 6.80 17.16
C MET A 109 -7.96 5.65 18.17
N ASP A 110 -6.76 5.18 18.51
CA ASP A 110 -6.54 4.17 19.55
C ASP A 110 -7.02 4.68 20.92
N GLU A 111 -6.73 5.95 21.25
CA GLU A 111 -7.17 6.60 22.49
C GLU A 111 -8.71 6.74 22.54
N LEU A 112 -9.35 7.15 21.45
CA LEU A 112 -10.82 7.21 21.35
C LEU A 112 -11.45 5.83 21.54
N GLN A 113 -10.86 4.79 20.95
CA GLN A 113 -11.36 3.42 21.10
C GLN A 113 -11.22 2.93 22.55
N HIS A 114 -10.11 3.25 23.21
CA HIS A 114 -9.91 2.94 24.62
C HIS A 114 -10.94 3.65 25.51
N LEU A 115 -11.13 4.96 25.32
CA LEU A 115 -12.10 5.75 26.08
C LEU A 115 -13.54 5.26 25.87
N LYS A 116 -13.89 4.90 24.63
CA LYS A 116 -15.20 4.31 24.32
C LYS A 116 -15.42 2.99 25.06
N SER A 117 -14.40 2.14 25.13
CA SER A 117 -14.47 0.87 25.88
C SER A 117 -14.63 1.10 27.38
N LEU A 118 -13.93 2.10 27.94
CA LEU A 118 -14.05 2.45 29.35
C LEU A 118 -15.44 2.99 29.68
N LEU A 119 -15.97 3.87 28.83
CA LEU A 119 -17.30 4.44 28.99
C LEU A 119 -18.38 3.34 29.01
N GLN A 120 -18.31 2.41 28.06
CA GLN A 120 -19.24 1.27 28.00
C GLN A 120 -19.22 0.44 29.30
N LYS A 121 -18.03 0.15 29.85
CA LYS A 121 -17.92 -0.59 31.11
C LYS A 121 -18.56 0.15 32.28
N VAL A 122 -18.40 1.48 32.34
CA VAL A 122 -19.03 2.31 33.39
C VAL A 122 -20.54 2.33 33.22
N GLU A 123 -21.05 2.44 32.00
CA GLU A 123 -22.49 2.39 31.70
C GLU A 123 -23.11 1.04 32.11
N GLU A 124 -22.45 -0.08 31.81
CA GLU A 124 -22.86 -1.43 32.22
C GLU A 124 -22.90 -1.57 33.75
N GLN A 125 -21.87 -1.07 34.44
CA GLN A 125 -21.83 -1.06 35.90
C GLN A 125 -22.95 -0.21 36.50
N ASN A 126 -23.20 0.97 35.93
CA ASN A 126 -24.22 1.88 36.42
C ASN A 126 -25.63 1.28 36.26
N SER A 127 -25.92 0.69 35.10
CA SER A 127 -27.19 -0.02 34.84
C SER A 127 -27.41 -1.21 35.80
N SER A 128 -26.35 -1.96 36.09
CA SER A 128 -26.39 -3.05 37.07
C SER A 128 -26.68 -2.54 38.49
N MET A 129 -26.03 -1.44 38.90
CA MET A 129 -26.29 -0.79 40.19
C MET A 129 -27.72 -0.27 40.28
N GLU A 130 -28.21 0.40 39.25
CA GLU A 130 -29.58 0.93 39.19
C GLU A 130 -30.63 -0.19 39.30
N THR A 131 -30.43 -1.29 38.57
CA THR A 131 -31.28 -2.48 38.68
C THR A 131 -31.28 -3.04 40.10
N LYS A 132 -30.10 -3.07 40.74
CA LYS A 132 -29.96 -3.56 42.13
C LYS A 132 -30.69 -2.64 43.11
N ILE A 133 -30.55 -1.32 42.97
CA ILE A 133 -31.26 -0.33 43.80
C ILE A 133 -32.77 -0.52 43.65
N GLN A 134 -33.30 -0.55 42.43
CA GLN A 134 -34.73 -0.75 42.18
C GLN A 134 -35.26 -2.07 42.76
N SER A 135 -34.46 -3.14 42.73
CA SER A 135 -34.85 -4.43 43.32
C SER A 135 -34.94 -4.38 44.85
N LEU A 136 -34.06 -3.61 45.50
CA LEU A 136 -34.05 -3.43 46.95
C LEU A 136 -35.23 -2.56 47.39
N GLU A 137 -35.49 -1.47 46.68
CA GLU A 137 -36.67 -0.61 46.90
C GLU A 137 -37.96 -1.43 46.82
N ARG A 138 -38.12 -2.25 45.77
CA ARG A 138 -39.31 -3.10 45.61
C ARG A 138 -39.47 -4.15 46.73
N ARG A 139 -38.37 -4.69 47.27
CA ARG A 139 -38.41 -5.61 48.42
C ARG A 139 -38.81 -4.90 49.71
N GLN A 140 -38.32 -3.69 49.91
CA GLN A 140 -38.68 -2.85 51.06
C GLN A 140 -40.15 -2.45 51.01
N ASP A 141 -40.69 -2.20 49.81
CA ASP A 141 -42.08 -1.83 49.60
C ASP A 141 -43.06 -3.02 49.48
N SER A 142 -42.57 -4.26 49.63
CA SER A 142 -43.39 -5.47 49.48
C SER A 142 -44.49 -5.57 50.55
N GLU A 143 -45.70 -5.89 50.10
CA GLU A 143 -46.87 -6.17 50.93
C GLU A 143 -46.63 -7.35 51.89
N GLU A 144 -45.71 -8.26 51.56
CA GLU A 144 -45.30 -9.36 52.45
C GLU A 144 -44.47 -8.87 53.63
N ALA A 145 -43.58 -7.88 53.42
CA ALA A 145 -42.82 -7.25 54.49
C ALA A 145 -43.76 -6.45 55.42
N ARG A 146 -44.72 -5.72 54.83
CA ARG A 146 -45.76 -5.02 55.60
C ARG A 146 -46.66 -5.98 56.38
N ASN A 147 -47.10 -7.08 55.75
CA ASN A 147 -47.92 -8.11 56.41
C ASN A 147 -47.17 -8.85 57.52
N ALA A 148 -45.87 -9.13 57.34
CA ALA A 148 -45.05 -9.75 58.38
C ALA A 148 -44.90 -8.83 59.60
N VAL A 149 -44.67 -7.53 59.38
CA VAL A 149 -44.61 -6.52 60.45
C VAL A 149 -45.97 -6.38 61.15
N ALA A 150 -47.07 -6.36 60.39
CA ALA A 150 -48.42 -6.32 60.96
C ALA A 150 -48.73 -7.57 61.80
N LYS A 151 -48.36 -8.77 61.34
CA LYS A 151 -48.51 -10.02 62.10
C LYS A 151 -47.66 -10.05 63.37
N LEU A 152 -46.45 -9.51 63.34
CA LEU A 152 -45.60 -9.39 64.54
C LEU A 152 -46.22 -8.45 65.57
N TRP A 153 -46.79 -7.32 65.12
CA TRP A 153 -47.54 -6.41 65.98
C TRP A 153 -48.75 -7.09 66.63
N ILE A 154 -49.51 -7.88 65.87
CA ILE A 154 -50.64 -8.64 66.39
C ILE A 154 -50.18 -9.70 67.41
N SER A 155 -49.16 -10.50 67.11
CA SER A 155 -48.63 -11.51 68.03
C SER A 155 -48.05 -10.92 69.32
N ASN A 156 -47.37 -9.76 69.25
CA ASN A 156 -46.83 -9.08 70.42
C ASN A 156 -47.95 -8.53 71.33
N SER A 157 -49.04 -8.05 70.72
CA SER A 157 -50.25 -7.61 71.42
C SER A 157 -50.96 -8.77 72.14
N ILE A 158 -50.98 -9.97 71.53
CA ILE A 158 -51.56 -11.19 72.11
C ILE A 158 -50.69 -11.74 73.26
N LEU A 159 -49.37 -11.69 73.13
CA LEU A 159 -48.43 -12.09 74.19
C LEU A 159 -48.50 -11.17 75.43
N HIS A 160 -48.70 -9.87 75.23
CA HIS A 160 -48.84 -8.91 76.33
C HIS A 160 -50.26 -8.82 76.91
N GLY A 161 -51.28 -9.32 76.19
CA GLY A 161 -52.64 -9.48 76.71
C GLY A 161 -52.81 -10.68 77.66
N LYS A 162 -51.92 -11.68 77.62
CA LYS A 162 -52.03 -12.91 78.42
C LYS A 162 -51.47 -12.81 79.86
N HIS A 163 -50.90 -11.65 80.24
CA HIS A 163 -50.38 -11.40 81.59
C HIS A 163 -51.30 -10.54 82.48
N ARG A 164 -52.58 -10.39 82.11
CA ARG A 164 -53.64 -9.88 83.01
C ARG A 164 -54.79 -10.88 83.10
N ALA A 165 -54.65 -11.83 84.02
CA ALA A 165 -55.76 -12.50 84.69
C ALA A 165 -55.30 -12.81 86.12
#